data_AF-A0A0N4XYW0-F1
#
_entry.id   AF-A0A0N4XYW0-F1
#
_cell.length_a   1.000
_cell.length_b   1.000
_cell.length_c   1.000
_cell.angle_alpha   90.00
_cell.angle_beta   90.00
_cell.angle_gamma   90.00
#
_symmetry.space_group_name_H-M   'P 1'
#
loop_
_entity.id
_entity.type
_entity.pdbx_description
1 polymer ?
#
loop_
_entity_poly.entity_id
_entity_poly.type
_entity_poly.pdbx_seq_one_letter_code
_entity_poly.pdbx_strand_id
1 'polypeptide(L)'
;MQSYSYRAPTAKCLVKADSDNVLLVRNFERLCEETRPDVPSRLMDACEDTLFPNSSNYRKLPEDVLFTGIFAEKAGIRRTHVGGMSFIDAPEFLCREGKHTYSIHMNREKHPQRYFRRLISMEGFPCNY
;
A
#
# COMPACT_ATOMS: atom_id res chain seq x y z
N MET A 1 -13.76 -26.05 5.34
CA MET A 1 -13.50 -24.91 4.44
C MET A 1 -11.99 -24.94 4.14
N GLN A 2 -11.57 -25.40 2.96
CA GLN A 2 -10.16 -25.45 2.60
C GLN A 2 -9.70 -24.03 2.24
N SER A 3 -8.83 -23.43 3.06
CA SER A 3 -8.12 -22.20 2.68
C SER A 3 -6.96 -22.58 1.76
N TYR A 4 -7.07 -22.25 0.48
CA TYR A 4 -5.93 -22.30 -0.43
C TYR A 4 -5.02 -21.10 -0.12
N SER A 5 -3.96 -21.33 0.67
CA SER A 5 -2.87 -20.37 0.82
C SER A 5 -1.97 -20.51 -0.41
N TYR A 6 -2.20 -19.66 -1.41
CA TYR A 6 -1.26 -19.53 -2.52
C TYR A 6 -0.05 -18.74 -2.02
N ARG A 7 1.03 -19.45 -1.68
CA ARG A 7 2.31 -18.81 -1.40
C ARG A 7 2.91 -18.37 -2.73
N ALA A 8 3.25 -17.08 -2.84
CA ALA A 8 3.99 -16.53 -3.96
C ALA A 8 5.45 -16.26 -3.51
N PRO A 9 6.29 -17.31 -3.38
CA PRO A 9 7.65 -17.17 -2.86
C PRO A 9 8.57 -16.33 -3.76
N THR A 10 8.15 -16.07 -5.00
CA THR A 10 8.84 -15.24 -5.98
C THR A 10 8.33 -13.80 -6.04
N ALA A 11 7.34 -13.43 -5.21
CA ALA A 11 6.83 -12.07 -5.17
C ALA A 11 7.92 -11.13 -4.67
N LYS A 12 8.31 -10.17 -5.52
CA LYS A 12 9.32 -9.16 -5.17
C LYS A 12 8.82 -8.18 -4.12
N CYS A 13 7.51 -8.00 -4.02
CA CYS A 13 6.87 -6.94 -3.26
C CYS A 13 5.41 -7.29 -2.97
N LEU A 14 4.88 -6.75 -1.88
CA LEU A 14 3.48 -6.86 -1.51
C LEU A 14 2.86 -5.47 -1.48
N VAL A 15 1.81 -5.26 -2.28
CA VAL A 15 0.99 -4.05 -2.26
C VAL A 15 -0.40 -4.45 -1.78
N LYS A 16 -0.83 -3.89 -0.66
CA LYS A 16 -2.21 -3.97 -0.20
C LYS A 16 -2.91 -2.67 -0.57
N ALA A 17 -4.08 -2.79 -1.18
CA ALA A 17 -4.95 -1.67 -1.49
C ALA A 17 -6.40 -2.13 -1.37
N ASP A 18 -7.29 -1.20 -1.07
CA ASP A 18 -8.71 -1.45 -1.02
C ASP A 18 -9.29 -1.53 -2.44
N SER A 19 -10.46 -2.17 -2.58
CA SER A 19 -11.08 -2.40 -3.90
C SER A 19 -11.51 -1.12 -4.63
N ASP A 20 -11.57 -0.01 -3.90
CA ASP A 20 -11.85 1.32 -4.41
C ASP A 20 -10.58 2.13 -4.68
N ASN A 21 -9.39 1.54 -4.59
CA ASN A 21 -8.16 2.18 -5.08
C ASN A 21 -7.90 1.85 -6.55
N VAL A 22 -7.60 2.88 -7.34
CA VAL A 22 -6.99 2.73 -8.66
C VAL A 22 -5.49 2.91 -8.53
N LEU A 23 -4.73 1.93 -9.03
CA LEU A 23 -3.28 1.86 -8.90
C LEU A 23 -2.60 2.01 -10.27
N LEU A 24 -1.47 2.70 -10.29
CA LEU A 24 -0.55 2.72 -11.42
C LEU A 24 0.59 1.72 -11.14
N VAL A 25 0.35 0.45 -11.50
CA VAL A 25 1.22 -0.69 -11.17
C VAL A 25 2.69 -0.45 -11.54
N ARG A 26 2.95 0.14 -12.72
CA ARG A 26 4.31 0.46 -13.18
C ARG A 26 5.13 1.32 -12.21
N ASN A 27 4.47 2.20 -11.45
CA ASN A 27 5.16 3.06 -10.50
C ASN A 27 5.41 2.32 -9.19
N PHE A 28 4.47 1.47 -8.76
CA PHE A 28 4.71 0.57 -7.63
C PHE A 28 5.87 -0.40 -7.90
N GLU A 29 6.02 -0.91 -9.13
CA GLU A 29 7.16 -1.77 -9.48
C GLU A 29 8.51 -1.07 -9.22
N ARG A 30 8.64 0.22 -9.57
CA ARG A 30 9.84 1.03 -9.27
C ARG A 30 10.05 1.19 -7.77
N LEU A 31 9.00 1.53 -7.02
CA LEU A 31 9.07 1.67 -5.56
C LEU A 31 9.46 0.35 -4.88
N CYS A 32 9.02 -0.77 -5.46
CA CYS A 32 9.34 -2.10 -4.98
C CYS A 32 10.82 -2.47 -5.21
N GLU A 33 11.48 -1.95 -6.25
CA GLU A 33 12.93 -2.13 -6.44
C GLU A 33 13.76 -1.44 -5.34
N GLU A 34 13.22 -0.39 -4.73
CA GLU A 34 13.84 0.32 -3.59
C GLU A 34 13.56 -0.36 -2.24
N THR A 35 12.64 -1.33 -2.21
CA THR A 35 12.20 -1.99 -0.97
C THR A 35 13.02 -3.25 -0.70
N ARG A 36 13.31 -3.53 0.58
CA ARG A 36 14.04 -4.75 0.95
C ARG A 36 13.17 -5.99 0.71
N PRO A 37 13.73 -7.08 0.12
CA PRO A 37 12.97 -8.29 -0.20
C PRO A 37 12.54 -9.09 1.04
N ASP A 38 13.13 -8.84 2.21
CA ASP A 38 12.87 -9.56 3.47
C ASP A 38 11.66 -9.02 4.26
N VAL A 39 11.04 -7.93 3.81
CA VAL A 39 9.93 -7.27 4.51
C VAL A 39 8.73 -8.20 4.72
N PRO A 40 8.23 -8.96 3.72
CA PRO A 40 7.06 -9.82 3.92
C PRO A 40 7.31 -10.92 4.96
N SER A 41 8.46 -11.59 4.91
CA SER A 41 8.81 -12.63 5.87
C SER A 41 8.89 -12.09 7.30
N ARG A 42 9.55 -10.94 7.49
CA ARG A 42 9.68 -10.31 8.81
C ARG A 42 8.33 -9.86 9.38
N LEU A 43 7.39 -9.41 8.55
CA LEU A 43 6.03 -9.10 8.99
C LEU A 43 5.26 -10.36 9.43
N MET A 44 5.45 -11.47 8.72
CA MET A 44 4.85 -12.75 9.09
C MET A 44 5.41 -13.28 10.41
N ASP A 45 6.74 -13.26 10.57
CA ASP A 45 7.40 -13.65 11.82
C ASP A 45 6.90 -12.79 12.99
N ALA A 46 6.79 -11.46 12.80
CA ALA A 46 6.27 -10.55 13.82
C ALA A 46 4.78 -10.80 14.14
N CYS A 47 3.97 -11.23 13.16
CA CYS A 47 2.58 -11.61 13.37
C CYS A 47 2.49 -12.86 14.26
N GLU A 48 3.31 -13.88 13.97
CA GLU A 48 3.37 -15.14 14.74
C GLU A 48 3.92 -14.94 16.16
N ASP A 49 4.88 -14.03 16.34
CA ASP A 49 5.48 -13.67 17.63
C ASP A 49 4.57 -12.81 18.51
N THR A 50 3.41 -12.40 18.02
CA THR A 50 2.42 -11.64 18.80
C THR A 50 1.26 -12.52 19.28
N LEU A 51 0.48 -11.99 20.22
CA LEU A 51 -0.77 -12.63 20.63
C LEU A 51 -1.88 -12.52 19.56
N PHE A 52 -1.59 -12.03 18.35
CA PHE A 52 -2.58 -11.80 17.30
C PHE A 52 -3.47 -13.02 17.00
N PRO A 53 -2.95 -14.25 16.84
CA PRO A 53 -3.80 -15.41 16.56
C PRO A 53 -4.81 -15.72 17.68
N ASN A 54 -4.47 -15.35 18.91
CA ASN A 54 -5.18 -15.81 20.11
C ASN A 54 -5.92 -14.70 20.87
N SER A 55 -5.62 -13.42 20.59
CA SER A 55 -6.17 -12.28 21.34
C SER A 55 -7.38 -11.68 20.65
N SER A 56 -8.49 -11.59 21.39
CA SER A 56 -9.70 -10.90 20.94
C SER A 56 -9.50 -9.38 20.81
N ASN A 57 -8.56 -8.80 21.57
CA ASN A 57 -8.24 -7.38 21.47
C ASN A 57 -7.50 -7.06 20.18
N TYR A 58 -6.53 -7.90 19.79
CA TYR A 58 -5.84 -7.77 18.52
C TYR A 58 -6.81 -7.87 17.33
N ARG A 59 -7.76 -8.80 17.38
CA ARG A 59 -8.80 -8.98 16.34
C ARG A 59 -9.80 -7.82 16.24
N LYS A 60 -9.81 -6.88 17.19
CA LYS A 60 -10.62 -5.65 17.12
C LYS A 60 -9.88 -4.47 16.48
N LEU A 61 -8.57 -4.58 16.28
CA LEU A 61 -7.78 -3.53 15.66
C LEU A 61 -7.92 -3.62 14.13
N PRO A 62 -7.95 -2.47 13.42
CA PRO A 62 -7.89 -2.46 11.97
C PRO A 62 -6.62 -3.15 11.45
N GLU A 63 -6.72 -3.80 10.31
CA GLU A 63 -5.61 -4.52 9.70
C GLU A 63 -4.40 -3.60 9.42
N ASP A 64 -4.63 -2.35 9.00
CA ASP A 64 -3.54 -1.37 8.82
C ASP A 64 -2.80 -1.06 10.13
N VAL A 65 -3.52 -0.96 11.26
CA VAL A 65 -2.92 -0.73 12.59
C VAL A 65 -2.05 -1.93 12.99
N LEU A 66 -2.46 -3.13 12.62
CA LEU A 66 -1.74 -4.36 12.89
C LEU A 66 -0.51 -4.51 11.99
N PHE A 67 -0.71 -4.66 10.68
CA PHE A 67 0.35 -5.00 9.73
C PHE A 67 1.31 -3.84 9.48
N THR A 68 0.78 -2.64 9.22
CA THR A 68 1.62 -1.47 8.95
C THR A 68 1.99 -0.69 10.21
N GLY A 69 1.47 -1.06 11.38
CA GLY A 69 1.78 -0.43 12.66
C GLY A 69 2.54 -1.38 13.58
N ILE A 70 1.81 -2.20 14.33
CA ILE A 70 2.35 -3.03 15.42
C ILE A 70 3.38 -4.05 14.91
N PHE A 71 3.06 -4.79 13.84
CA PHE A 71 3.95 -5.83 13.30
C PHE A 71 5.18 -5.21 12.63
N ALA A 72 5.01 -4.11 11.89
CA ALA A 72 6.13 -3.37 11.33
C ALA A 72 7.10 -2.87 12.42
N GLU A 73 6.58 -2.34 13.52
CA GLU A 73 7.39 -1.89 14.65
C GLU A 73 8.12 -3.07 15.32
N LYS A 74 7.40 -4.16 15.62
CA LYS A 74 7.96 -5.40 16.17
C LYS A 74 9.07 -5.98 15.29
N ALA A 75 8.86 -5.95 13.99
CA ALA A 75 9.81 -6.44 13.00
C ALA A 75 11.00 -5.50 12.82
N GLY A 76 11.00 -4.27 13.35
CA GLY A 76 12.04 -3.26 13.08
C GLY A 76 12.02 -2.78 11.63
N ILE A 77 10.85 -2.69 11.01
CA ILE A 77 10.65 -2.20 9.64
C ILE A 77 10.37 -0.70 9.71
N ARG A 78 11.29 0.10 9.18
CA ARG A 78 11.11 1.55 9.10
C ARG A 78 10.02 1.88 8.07
N ARG A 79 9.06 2.70 8.49
CA ARG A 79 7.99 3.21 7.62
C ARG A 79 8.45 4.52 6.98
N THR A 80 8.34 4.59 5.66
CA THR A 80 8.68 5.78 4.88
C THR A 80 7.40 6.34 4.29
N HIS A 81 7.16 7.63 4.51
CA HIS A 81 6.06 8.32 3.85
C HIS A 81 6.42 8.56 2.39
N VAL A 82 5.62 8.00 1.48
CA VAL A 82 5.75 8.19 0.03
C VAL A 82 4.61 9.09 -0.44
N GLY A 83 4.95 10.25 -1.01
CA GLY A 83 3.96 11.11 -1.67
C GLY A 83 3.41 10.48 -2.95
N GLY A 84 2.26 10.95 -3.43
CA GLY A 84 1.63 10.42 -4.66
C GLY A 84 0.69 9.23 -4.45
N MET A 85 0.43 8.84 -3.18
CA MET A 85 -0.68 7.96 -2.79
C MET A 85 -1.86 8.84 -2.34
N SER A 86 -2.89 9.00 -3.17
CA SER A 86 -4.00 9.93 -2.89
C SER A 86 -5.17 9.25 -2.19
N PHE A 87 -5.41 9.63 -0.93
CA PHE A 87 -6.48 9.09 -0.08
C PHE A 87 -7.88 9.68 -0.36
N ILE A 88 -7.95 10.87 -0.98
CA ILE A 88 -9.21 11.56 -1.30
C ILE A 88 -9.08 12.15 -2.70
N ASP A 89 -10.19 12.57 -3.31
CA ASP A 89 -10.31 13.42 -4.51
C ASP A 89 -9.52 14.75 -4.42
N ALA A 90 -8.26 14.71 -3.98
CA ALA A 90 -7.42 15.86 -3.72
C ALA A 90 -6.74 16.26 -5.04
N PRO A 91 -7.16 17.38 -5.66
CA PRO A 91 -6.39 18.01 -6.73
C PRO A 91 -5.05 18.59 -6.22
N GLU A 92 -4.77 18.55 -4.91
CA GLU A 92 -3.68 19.30 -4.29
C GLU A 92 -2.43 18.47 -3.92
N PHE A 93 -2.45 17.15 -4.09
CA PHE A 93 -1.23 16.32 -4.01
C PHE A 93 -0.57 16.15 -5.37
N LEU A 94 -0.66 17.19 -6.22
CA LEU A 94 0.30 17.40 -7.29
C LEU A 94 1.69 17.45 -6.63
N CYS A 95 2.40 16.34 -6.81
CA CYS A 95 3.77 15.99 -6.43
C CYS A 95 4.55 17.07 -5.65
N ARG A 96 4.56 16.96 -4.33
CA ARG A 96 5.36 17.81 -3.44
C ARG A 96 6.87 17.85 -3.76
N GLU A 97 7.39 16.96 -4.61
CA GLU A 97 8.83 16.88 -4.92
C GLU A 97 9.13 16.29 -6.33
N GLY A 98 8.25 16.47 -7.33
CA GLY A 98 8.47 15.88 -8.68
C GLY A 98 8.39 14.34 -8.72
N LYS A 99 7.75 13.73 -7.73
CA LYS A 99 7.60 12.28 -7.57
C LYS A 99 6.44 11.71 -8.39
N HIS A 100 6.53 10.42 -8.67
CA HIS A 100 5.51 9.64 -9.40
C HIS A 100 4.16 9.62 -8.66
N THR A 101 3.06 9.57 -9.43
CA THR A 101 1.74 9.20 -8.90
C THR A 101 1.61 7.69 -8.81
N TYR A 102 1.10 7.19 -7.69
CA TYR A 102 0.99 5.75 -7.42
C TYR A 102 -0.46 5.29 -7.40
N SER A 103 -1.32 6.01 -6.70
CA SER A 103 -2.72 5.60 -6.52
C SER A 103 -3.67 6.77 -6.30
N ILE A 104 -4.95 6.52 -6.58
CA ILE A 104 -6.07 7.41 -6.25
C ILE A 104 -7.23 6.59 -5.67
N HIS A 105 -7.85 7.08 -4.60
CA HIS A 105 -9.03 6.49 -3.98
C HIS A 105 -10.33 6.92 -4.67
N MET A 106 -11.19 5.96 -5.00
CA MET A 106 -12.51 6.16 -5.63
C MET A 106 -13.58 6.32 -4.56
N ASN A 107 -13.66 7.51 -3.94
CA ASN A 107 -14.56 7.74 -2.81
C ASN A 107 -16.05 7.52 -3.09
N ARG A 108 -16.52 7.67 -4.34
CA ARG A 108 -17.97 7.73 -4.66
C ARG A 108 -18.38 7.22 -6.03
N GLU A 109 -17.45 6.80 -6.89
CA GLU A 109 -17.71 6.52 -8.29
C GLU A 109 -17.28 5.11 -8.68
N LYS A 110 -18.14 4.38 -9.40
CA LYS A 110 -17.92 2.98 -9.78
C LYS A 110 -17.23 2.83 -11.15
N HIS A 111 -16.61 3.90 -11.66
CA HIS A 111 -15.99 3.92 -12.99
C HIS A 111 -14.46 3.99 -12.87
N PRO A 112 -13.77 2.87 -12.61
CA PRO A 112 -12.32 2.84 -12.43
C PRO A 112 -11.56 3.37 -13.65
N GLN A 113 -12.13 3.24 -14.85
CA GLN A 113 -11.56 3.79 -16.08
C GLN A 113 -11.39 5.32 -16.04
N ARG A 114 -12.34 6.05 -15.46
CA ARG A 114 -12.27 7.52 -15.34
C ARG A 114 -11.13 7.92 -14.39
N TYR A 115 -11.02 7.24 -13.26
CA TYR A 115 -9.97 7.47 -12.27
C TYR A 115 -8.62 7.04 -12.79
N PHE A 116 -8.54 5.97 -13.57
CA PHE A 116 -7.30 5.55 -14.23
C PHE A 116 -6.83 6.60 -15.24
N ARG A 117 -7.72 7.14 -16.08
CA ARG A 117 -7.39 8.25 -17.00
C ARG A 117 -6.89 9.50 -16.25
N ARG A 118 -7.52 9.83 -15.11
CA ARG A 118 -7.06 10.92 -14.24
C ARG A 118 -5.70 10.62 -13.62
N LEU A 119 -5.47 9.40 -13.14
CA LEU A 119 -4.22 8.98 -12.52
C LEU A 119 -3.04 9.08 -13.50
N ILE A 120 -3.21 8.59 -14.74
CA ILE A 120 -2.17 8.69 -15.77
C ILE A 120 -1.97 10.14 -16.25
N SER A 121 -3.02 10.97 -16.26
CA SER A 121 -2.87 12.38 -16.65
C SER A 121 -2.09 13.21 -15.62
N MET A 122 -1.91 12.70 -14.40
CA MET A 122 -1.10 13.33 -13.37
C MET A 122 0.38 12.89 -13.43
N GLU A 123 0.73 11.92 -14.28
CA GLU A 123 2.09 11.42 -14.41
C GLU A 123 2.94 12.29 -15.33
N GLY A 124 4.17 12.59 -14.93
CA GLY A 124 5.15 13.29 -15.77
C GLY A 124 4.95 14.81 -15.87
N PHE A 125 3.91 15.37 -15.26
CA PHE A 125 3.76 16.81 -15.13
C PHE A 125 4.52 17.32 -13.90
N PRO A 126 5.44 18.28 -14.04
CA PRO A 126 5.97 19.01 -12.89
C PRO A 126 4.81 19.73 -12.23
N CYS A 127 4.84 19.81 -10.91
CA CYS A 127 3.82 20.51 -10.17
C CYS A 127 4.04 21.99 -10.36
N ASN A 128 3.11 22.63 -11.06
CA ASN A 128 3.10 24.06 -11.19
C ASN A 128 2.67 24.65 -9.85
N TYR A 129 3.56 25.43 -9.25
CA TYR A 129 3.34 26.25 -8.06
C TYR A 129 2.26 27.31 -8.30
#